data_AF-A0A9E4UTD5-F1
#
_entry.id   AF-A0A9E4UTD5-F1
#
_cell.length_a   1.000
_cell.length_b   1.000
_cell.length_c   1.000
_cell.angle_alpha   90.00
_cell.angle_beta   90.00
_cell.angle_gamma   90.00
#
_symmetry.space_group_name_H-M   'P 1'
#
loop_
_entity.id
_entity.type
_entity.pdbx_description
1 polymer ?
#
loop_
_entity_poly.entity_id
_entity_poly.type
_entity_poly.pdbx_seq_one_letter_code
_entity_poly.pdbx_strand_id
1 'polypeptide(L)'
;EAMDFDSCCTQAEGSSLIPWEDESAAGLKSRLGVWTSGGDSLPSVNIFIGPKGGFTGDEVDTARANGVMPVTLGKRILRAETAGLVVASAILYELGELGGRKATLGLPIDELIANGELTCGLLTKSLAM
;
A
#
# COMPACT_ATOMS: atom_id res chain seq x y z
N GLU A 1 -10.14 4.51 18.11
CA GLU A 1 -11.51 4.15 17.72
C GLU A 1 -11.44 3.50 16.34
N ALA A 2 -12.30 2.54 16.01
CA ALA A 2 -12.28 1.94 14.68
C ALA A 2 -12.74 3.00 13.67
N MET A 3 -11.94 3.25 12.63
CA MET A 3 -12.26 4.19 11.56
C MET A 3 -12.96 3.45 10.43
N ASP A 4 -14.01 4.03 9.87
CA ASP A 4 -14.68 3.46 8.71
C ASP A 4 -13.83 3.62 7.42
N PHE A 5 -14.19 2.88 6.38
CA PHE A 5 -13.43 2.83 5.14
C PHE A 5 -13.39 4.17 4.39
N ASP A 6 -14.49 4.92 4.38
CA ASP A 6 -14.58 6.19 3.66
C ASP A 6 -13.74 7.26 4.36
N SER A 7 -13.78 7.27 5.69
CA SER A 7 -12.92 8.08 6.54
C SER A 7 -11.44 7.75 6.34
N CYS A 8 -11.09 6.47 6.18
CA CYS A 8 -9.72 6.04 5.87
C CYS A 8 -9.27 6.54 4.49
N CYS A 9 -10.15 6.45 3.48
CA CYS A 9 -9.84 6.92 2.13
C CYS A 9 -9.61 8.44 2.12
N THR A 10 -10.43 9.20 2.85
CA THR A 10 -10.36 10.67 2.89
C THR A 10 -9.11 11.17 3.64
N GLN A 11 -8.66 10.46 4.66
CA GLN A 11 -7.51 10.84 5.50
C GLN A 11 -6.18 10.28 5.01
N ALA A 12 -6.17 9.48 3.94
CA ALA A 12 -4.94 8.89 3.43
C ALA A 12 -4.08 9.95 2.72
N GLU A 13 -3.06 10.42 3.43
CA GLU A 13 -2.07 11.36 2.87
C GLU A 13 -0.93 10.61 2.18
N GLY A 14 -0.44 11.18 1.07
CA GLY A 14 0.68 10.61 0.31
C GLY A 14 0.26 9.48 -0.63
N SER A 15 1.12 8.48 -0.75
CA SER A 15 1.05 7.46 -1.80
C SER A 15 0.21 6.27 -1.32
N SER A 16 -0.99 6.08 -1.87
CA SER A 16 -1.94 5.09 -1.35
C SER A 16 -2.24 3.95 -2.34
N LEU A 17 -2.20 2.70 -1.88
CA LEU A 17 -2.47 1.49 -2.68
C LEU A 17 -3.61 0.66 -2.10
N ILE A 18 -4.42 0.07 -2.99
CA ILE A 18 -5.45 -0.91 -2.64
C ILE A 18 -5.30 -2.18 -3.49
N PRO A 19 -4.74 -3.27 -2.96
CA PRO A 19 -4.68 -4.54 -3.68
C PRO A 19 -6.08 -5.07 -3.93
N TRP A 20 -6.41 -5.32 -5.19
CA TRP A 20 -7.74 -5.77 -5.60
C TRP A 20 -7.67 -6.88 -6.64
N GLU A 21 -8.55 -7.86 -6.53
CA GLU A 21 -8.54 -9.09 -7.35
C GLU A 21 -9.05 -8.87 -8.78
N ASP A 22 -9.97 -7.92 -8.97
CA ASP A 22 -10.49 -7.55 -10.29
C ASP A 22 -9.65 -6.47 -10.99
N GLU A 23 -8.63 -5.93 -10.32
CA GLU A 23 -7.63 -5.07 -10.98
C GLU A 23 -6.71 -5.93 -11.86
N SER A 24 -6.49 -5.50 -13.10
CA SER A 24 -5.67 -6.24 -14.08
C SER A 24 -4.76 -5.35 -14.93
N ALA A 25 -4.95 -4.03 -14.91
CA ALA A 25 -4.20 -3.10 -15.74
C ALA A 25 -2.90 -2.65 -15.06
N ALA A 26 -2.95 -2.36 -13.76
CA ALA A 26 -1.81 -1.79 -13.03
C ALA A 26 -1.21 -2.78 -12.02
N GLY A 27 -0.04 -3.32 -12.34
CA GLY A 27 0.73 -4.15 -11.42
C GLY A 27 1.50 -3.31 -10.39
N LEU A 28 1.75 -3.88 -9.21
CA LEU A 28 2.46 -3.22 -8.11
C LEU A 28 3.76 -2.54 -8.55
N LYS A 29 4.62 -3.24 -9.30
CA LYS A 29 5.90 -2.69 -9.81
C LYS A 29 5.73 -1.41 -10.63
N SER A 30 4.70 -1.35 -11.47
CA SER A 30 4.46 -0.17 -12.32
C SER A 30 4.10 1.07 -11.50
N ARG A 31 3.37 0.91 -10.39
CA ARG A 31 3.03 2.00 -9.47
C ARG A 31 4.22 2.43 -8.63
N LEU A 32 4.97 1.47 -8.09
CA LEU A 32 6.14 1.75 -7.26
C LEU A 32 7.25 2.45 -8.05
N GLY A 33 7.46 2.09 -9.32
CA GLY A 33 8.47 2.73 -10.19
C GLY A 33 8.22 4.22 -10.43
N VAL A 34 6.96 4.67 -10.39
CA VAL A 34 6.63 6.10 -10.52
C VAL A 34 7.08 6.88 -9.28
N TRP A 35 6.96 6.28 -8.09
CA TRP A 35 7.30 6.93 -6.83
C TRP A 35 8.80 7.00 -6.56
N THR A 36 9.54 5.97 -6.97
CA THR A 36 10.99 5.92 -6.77
C THR A 36 11.79 6.75 -7.77
N SER A 37 11.14 7.30 -8.82
CA SER A 37 11.81 8.12 -9.83
C SER A 37 11.97 9.60 -9.43
N GLY A 38 11.37 10.04 -8.32
CA GLY A 38 11.15 11.46 -8.01
C GLY A 38 12.09 12.14 -7.00
N GLY A 39 12.93 11.42 -6.23
CA GLY A 39 13.82 12.05 -5.26
C GLY A 39 14.35 11.11 -4.15
N ASP A 40 15.24 11.64 -3.32
CA ASP A 40 15.98 10.92 -2.26
C ASP A 40 15.16 10.57 -0.99
N SER A 41 13.93 11.08 -0.86
CA SER A 41 13.05 10.81 0.30
C SER A 41 11.93 9.83 -0.05
N LEU A 42 11.70 8.86 0.82
CA LEU A 42 10.58 7.93 0.69
C LEU A 42 9.25 8.65 0.90
N PRO A 43 8.29 8.56 -0.03
CA PRO A 43 6.94 9.01 0.25
C PRO A 43 6.30 8.05 1.26
N SER A 44 5.58 8.59 2.26
CA SER A 44 4.72 7.79 3.13
C SER A 44 3.73 6.98 2.27
N VAL A 45 3.69 5.65 2.47
CA VAL A 45 2.86 4.73 1.66
C VAL A 45 1.75 4.09 2.49
N ASN A 46 0.49 4.31 2.13
CA ASN A 46 -0.66 3.65 2.74
C ASN A 46 -1.05 2.39 1.97
N ILE A 47 -1.39 1.31 2.67
CA ILE A 47 -1.81 0.04 2.06
C ILE A 47 -3.17 -0.39 2.62
N PHE A 48 -4.20 -0.34 1.77
CA PHE A 48 -5.56 -0.73 2.12
C PHE A 48 -5.73 -2.24 1.91
N ILE A 49 -5.77 -3.01 3.00
CA ILE A 49 -5.93 -4.46 2.93
C ILE A 49 -7.37 -4.84 3.28
N GLY A 50 -8.04 -5.46 2.31
CA GLY A 50 -9.45 -5.81 2.42
C GLY A 50 -9.73 -6.87 3.49
N PRO A 51 -10.98 -6.97 3.96
CA PRO A 51 -11.43 -8.06 4.83
C PRO A 51 -11.41 -9.40 4.08
N LYS A 52 -11.80 -10.50 4.75
CA LYS A 52 -11.88 -11.84 4.12
C LYS A 52 -12.70 -11.88 2.82
N GLY A 53 -13.68 -11.00 2.67
CA GLY A 53 -14.52 -10.89 1.47
C GLY A 53 -13.96 -10.00 0.35
N GLY A 54 -12.75 -9.44 0.53
CA GLY A 54 -12.18 -8.48 -0.41
C GLY A 54 -12.87 -7.11 -0.34
N PHE A 55 -12.60 -6.29 -1.36
CA PHE A 55 -13.28 -5.00 -1.57
C PHE A 55 -14.32 -5.13 -2.67
N THR A 56 -15.46 -4.47 -2.51
CA THR A 56 -16.46 -4.35 -3.56
C THR A 56 -16.01 -3.36 -4.64
N GLY A 57 -16.62 -3.42 -5.83
CA GLY A 57 -16.39 -2.42 -6.87
C GLY A 57 -16.66 -1.00 -6.39
N ASP A 58 -17.76 -0.79 -5.65
CA ASP A 58 -18.12 0.50 -5.08
C ASP A 58 -17.07 1.01 -4.09
N GLU A 59 -16.52 0.15 -3.22
CA GLU A 59 -15.44 0.51 -2.30
C GLU A 59 -14.16 0.91 -3.05
N VAL A 60 -13.81 0.18 -4.10
CA VAL A 60 -12.63 0.50 -4.92
C VAL A 60 -12.84 1.80 -5.69
N ASP A 61 -14.04 2.08 -6.17
CA ASP A 61 -14.35 3.33 -6.85
C ASP A 61 -14.31 4.52 -5.89
N THR A 62 -14.80 4.36 -4.65
CA THR A 62 -14.61 5.35 -3.58
C THR A 62 -13.14 5.57 -3.27
N ALA A 63 -12.35 4.50 -3.18
CA ALA A 63 -10.91 4.60 -2.94
C ALA A 63 -10.21 5.37 -4.07
N ARG A 64 -10.53 5.03 -5.34
CA ARG A 64 -10.02 5.73 -6.54
C ARG A 64 -10.38 7.21 -6.52
N ALA A 65 -11.61 7.56 -6.14
CA ALA A 65 -12.06 8.96 -6.05
C ALA A 65 -11.25 9.78 -5.02
N ASN A 66 -10.70 9.12 -4.00
CA ASN A 66 -9.83 9.72 -2.98
C ASN A 66 -8.32 9.57 -3.31
N GLY A 67 -7.95 9.17 -4.52
CA GLY A 67 -6.55 9.03 -4.93
C GLY A 67 -5.86 7.74 -4.48
N VAL A 68 -6.59 6.79 -3.88
CA VAL A 68 -6.07 5.47 -3.57
C VAL A 68 -6.02 4.64 -4.86
N MET A 69 -4.86 4.11 -5.20
CA MET A 69 -4.63 3.45 -6.48
C MET A 69 -4.81 1.93 -6.37
N PRO A 70 -5.77 1.33 -7.10
CA PRO A 70 -5.88 -0.12 -7.15
C PRO A 70 -4.71 -0.74 -7.88
N VAL A 71 -4.28 -1.90 -7.35
CA VAL A 71 -3.18 -2.68 -7.89
C VAL A 71 -3.49 -4.15 -7.91
N THR A 72 -3.00 -4.83 -8.95
CA THR A 72 -3.00 -6.29 -8.99
C THR A 72 -1.74 -6.86 -8.36
N LEU A 73 -1.90 -7.96 -7.61
CA LEU A 73 -0.79 -8.78 -7.11
C LEU A 73 -0.46 -9.96 -8.05
N GLY A 74 -1.01 -9.93 -9.27
CA GLY A 74 -0.81 -10.93 -10.30
C GLY A 74 -1.92 -11.98 -10.34
N LYS A 75 -1.63 -13.15 -10.92
CA LYS A 75 -2.65 -14.16 -11.25
C LYS A 75 -3.19 -14.96 -10.06
N ARG A 76 -2.60 -14.80 -8.87
CA ARG A 76 -2.96 -15.58 -7.68
C ARG A 76 -3.74 -14.70 -6.73
N ILE A 77 -4.92 -15.16 -6.33
CA ILE A 77 -5.69 -14.53 -5.26
C ILE A 77 -4.98 -14.86 -3.94
N LEU A 78 -4.49 -13.82 -3.28
CA LEU A 78 -3.84 -13.93 -1.97
C LEU A 78 -4.87 -13.70 -0.87
N ARG A 79 -4.73 -14.39 0.26
CA ARG A 79 -5.51 -14.07 1.46
C ARG A 79 -5.11 -12.69 1.97
N ALA A 80 -6.04 -11.98 2.60
CA ALA A 80 -5.84 -10.62 3.11
C ALA A 80 -4.55 -10.50 3.94
N GLU A 81 -4.30 -11.44 4.85
CA GLU A 81 -3.12 -11.45 5.72
C GLU A 81 -1.81 -11.60 4.92
N THR A 82 -1.84 -12.37 3.83
CA THR A 82 -0.68 -12.57 2.95
C THR A 82 -0.49 -11.39 2.00
N ALA A 83 -1.57 -10.79 1.52
CA ALA A 83 -1.53 -9.66 0.61
C ALA A 83 -0.78 -8.48 1.24
N GLY A 84 -1.08 -8.15 2.51
CA GLY A 84 -0.38 -7.09 3.24
C GLY A 84 1.12 -7.31 3.33
N LEU A 85 1.54 -8.52 3.75
CA LEU A 85 2.95 -8.87 3.86
C LEU A 85 3.67 -8.82 2.51
N VAL A 86 3.04 -9.33 1.45
CA VAL A 86 3.63 -9.34 0.10
C VAL A 86 3.80 -7.92 -0.43
N VAL A 87 2.81 -7.03 -0.26
CA VAL A 87 2.89 -5.64 -0.70
C VAL A 87 3.97 -4.89 0.06
N ALA A 88 3.99 -4.99 1.38
CA ALA A 88 5.02 -4.36 2.20
C ALA A 88 6.43 -4.85 1.82
N SER A 89 6.60 -6.17 1.64
CA SER A 89 7.89 -6.76 1.23
C SER A 89 8.31 -6.28 -0.16
N ALA A 90 7.38 -6.18 -1.09
CA ALA A 90 7.66 -5.70 -2.45
C ALA A 90 8.02 -4.21 -2.46
N ILE A 91 7.37 -3.38 -1.64
CA ILE A 91 7.75 -1.98 -1.44
C ILE A 91 9.19 -1.91 -0.93
N LEU A 92 9.49 -2.55 0.22
CA LEU A 92 10.84 -2.55 0.78
C LEU A 92 11.90 -3.07 -0.21
N TYR A 93 11.55 -4.06 -1.02
CA TYR A 93 12.44 -4.57 -2.07
C TYR A 93 12.72 -3.55 -3.17
N GLU A 94 11.68 -2.89 -3.71
CA GLU A 94 11.83 -1.87 -4.76
C GLU A 94 12.52 -0.60 -4.24
N LEU A 95 12.47 -0.35 -2.93
CA LEU A 95 13.19 0.74 -2.25
C LEU A 95 14.66 0.42 -1.96
N GLY A 96 15.07 -0.85 -2.07
CA GLY A 96 16.44 -1.30 -1.82
C GLY A 96 16.74 -1.71 -0.38
N GLU A 97 15.77 -1.59 0.53
CA GLU A 97 15.89 -1.91 1.96
C GLU A 97 16.12 -3.40 2.24
N LEU A 98 15.71 -4.29 1.32
CA LEU A 98 15.91 -5.74 1.42
C LEU A 98 17.16 -6.23 0.68
N GLY A 99 18.18 -5.37 0.53
CA GLY A 99 19.47 -5.72 -0.08
C GLY A 99 19.53 -5.55 -1.60
N GLY A 100 18.58 -4.81 -2.19
CA GLY A 100 18.56 -4.43 -3.61
C GLY A 100 19.35 -3.14 -3.86
N ARG A 101 20.21 -3.10 -4.88
CA ARG A 101 20.97 -1.87 -5.19
C ARG A 101 20.09 -0.87 -5.97
N LYS A 102 19.49 0.07 -5.22
CA LYS A 102 19.04 1.47 -5.49
C LYS A 102 17.90 1.73 -4.48
N ALA A 103 17.84 2.76 -3.63
CA ALA A 103 18.51 4.07 -3.59
C ALA A 103 19.10 4.40 -2.19
N THR A 104 19.75 5.55 -2.13
CA THR A 104 20.59 6.12 -1.07
C THR A 104 19.78 6.60 0.15
N LEU A 105 19.04 5.74 0.85
CA LEU A 105 18.57 6.09 2.19
C LEU A 105 19.60 5.64 3.22
N GLY A 106 20.38 6.60 3.71
CA GLY A 106 21.37 6.38 4.77
C GLY A 106 20.78 6.26 6.17
N LEU A 107 19.45 6.10 6.28
CA LEU A 107 18.74 6.02 7.56
C LEU A 107 18.23 4.59 7.79
N PRO A 108 18.40 4.04 8.99
CA PRO A 108 17.90 2.72 9.32
C PRO A 108 16.35 2.73 9.39
N ILE A 109 15.73 1.58 9.08
CA ILE A 109 14.27 1.41 8.91
C ILE A 109 13.47 1.87 10.13
N ASP A 110 14.01 1.69 11.34
CA ASP A 110 13.41 2.13 12.59
C ASP A 110 13.28 3.67 12.67
N GLU A 111 14.21 4.40 12.09
CA GLU A 111 14.21 5.86 12.05
C GLU A 111 13.22 6.40 11.00
N LEU A 112 13.09 5.71 9.86
CA LEU A 112 12.08 6.00 8.83
C LEU A 112 10.64 5.77 9.34
N ILE A 113 10.44 4.72 10.14
CA ILE A 113 9.15 4.46 10.80
C ILE A 113 8.89 5.52 11.89
N ALA A 114 9.92 5.90 12.67
CA ALA A 114 9.79 6.91 13.73
C ALA A 114 9.51 8.32 13.18
N ASN A 115 10.05 8.67 12.01
CA ASN A 115 9.86 9.96 11.35
C ASN A 115 8.54 10.06 10.56
N GLY A 116 7.76 8.99 10.46
CA GLY A 116 6.50 8.96 9.69
C GLY A 116 6.70 8.91 8.16
N GLU A 117 7.94 8.76 7.70
CA GLU A 117 8.31 8.65 6.28
C GLU A 117 7.98 7.25 5.73
N LEU A 118 7.85 6.24 6.61
CA LEU A 118 7.40 4.88 6.29
C LEU A 118 6.28 4.42 7.24
N THR A 119 5.04 4.84 7.00
CA THR A 119 3.85 4.40 7.75
C THR A 119 3.16 3.21 7.07
N CYS A 120 3.51 1.99 7.45
CA CYS A 120 2.74 0.79 7.07
C CYS A 120 1.45 0.71 7.91
N GLY A 121 0.44 1.50 7.53
CA GLY A 121 -0.91 1.36 8.06
C GLY A 121 -1.57 0.13 7.46
N LEU A 122 -1.46 -1.03 8.11
CA LEU A 122 -2.32 -2.19 7.84
C LEU A 122 -3.74 -1.84 8.28
N LEU A 123 -4.46 -1.06 7.46
CA LEU A 123 -5.88 -0.80 7.62
C LEU A 123 -6.64 -2.07 7.25
N THR A 124 -6.56 -3.06 8.13
CA THR A 124 -7.43 -4.23 8.08
C THR A 124 -8.81 -3.80 8.56
N LYS A 125 -9.85 -4.06 7.77
CA LYS A 125 -11.23 -4.08 8.27
C LYS A 125 -11.35 -5.20 9.33
N SER A 126 -10.85 -4.98 10.54
CA SER A 126 -11.00 -5.90 11.65
C SER A 126 -12.29 -5.58 12.39
N LEU A 127 -13.27 -6.47 12.21
CA LEU A 127 -14.50 -6.64 13.00
C LEU A 127 -15.46 -5.45 13.07
N ALA A 128 -16.43 -5.44 12.15
CA ALA A 128 -17.82 -5.23 12.55
C ALA A 128 -18.58 -6.53 12.25
N MET A 129 -18.75 -7.36 13.28
CA MET A 129 -19.91 -8.23 13.41
C MET A 129 -21.05 -7.39 13.94
#